data_AF-A0AAU2SG36-F1
#
_entry.id   AF-A0AAU2SG36-F1
#
_cell.length_a   1.000
_cell.length_b   1.000
_cell.length_c   1.000
_cell.angle_alpha   90.00
_cell.angle_beta   90.00
_cell.angle_gamma   90.00
#
_symmetry.space_group_name_H-M   'P 1'
#
loop_
_entity.id
_entity.type
_entity.pdbx_description
1 polymer ?
#
loop_
_entity_poly.entity_id
_entity_poly.type
_entity_poly.pdbx_seq_one_letter_code
_entity_poly.pdbx_strand_id
1 'polypeptide(L)'
;MFAGTTAGTTPAGQCLDVEGLFASRCGRAPVPMHLVGCEPAEPLRTVLSRRRKWDRDWVGLWALDRHGRVMHRHNVDLRIEKSRPSVLGTDLLDITLTDGGDQRPLVARPIWETWYRGAPSVRNQWAPYTTAGRNEWLELTATGVGERRPDRSGGVHRLDGRFVTDEPGLHCAMAEALVGPGGYFGREWNAFRDCLGGDFGIAAPFTLIWHDSHIARQAFADDMSGEGLTYFEEIVQLLERRGATVELH
;
A
#
# COMPACT_ATOMS: atom_id res chain seq x y z
N MET A 1 -27.96 16.64 10.32
CA MET A 1 -26.53 16.34 10.03
C MET A 1 -26.32 16.40 8.52
N PHE A 2 -25.20 16.94 8.04
CA PHE A 2 -24.96 17.07 6.59
C PHE A 2 -24.18 15.85 6.07
N ALA A 3 -24.74 15.17 5.07
CA ALA A 3 -24.02 14.22 4.25
C ALA A 3 -23.67 14.93 2.93
N GLY A 4 -22.38 14.98 2.58
CA GLY A 4 -21.89 15.54 1.33
C GLY A 4 -21.11 14.49 0.57
N THR A 5 -21.31 14.44 -0.74
CA THR A 5 -20.41 13.73 -1.66
C THR A 5 -19.23 14.65 -1.96
N THR A 6 -18.04 14.08 -2.18
CA THR A 6 -16.78 14.81 -2.41
C THR A 6 -16.75 15.66 -3.70
N ALA A 7 -17.82 15.65 -4.49
CA ALA A 7 -18.00 16.49 -5.68
C ALA A 7 -19.21 17.43 -5.49
N GLY A 8 -18.91 18.70 -5.16
CA GLY A 8 -19.89 19.80 -5.12
C GLY A 8 -20.29 20.30 -3.74
N THR A 9 -20.52 21.61 -3.62
CA THR A 9 -21.04 22.29 -2.42
C THR A 9 -22.54 22.04 -2.16
N THR A 10 -23.17 21.19 -2.97
CA THR A 10 -24.58 20.82 -2.82
C THR A 10 -24.70 19.68 -1.80
N PRO A 11 -25.47 19.85 -0.70
CA PRO A 11 -25.71 18.78 0.25
C PRO A 11 -26.36 17.58 -0.44
N ALA A 12 -25.86 16.36 -0.20
CA ALA A 12 -26.46 15.13 -0.75
C ALA A 12 -27.84 14.84 -0.14
N GLY A 13 -28.15 15.46 1.01
CA GLY A 13 -29.47 15.42 1.64
C GLY A 13 -29.43 16.00 3.06
N GLN A 14 -30.61 16.05 3.69
CA GLN A 14 -30.77 16.38 5.10
C GLN A 14 -31.42 15.21 5.82
N CYS A 15 -30.74 14.68 6.83
CA CYS A 15 -31.32 13.71 7.75
C CYS A 15 -31.86 14.47 8.97
N LEU A 16 -33.13 14.22 9.29
CA LEU A 16 -33.80 14.78 10.47
C LEU A 16 -33.31 14.12 11.76
N ASP A 17 -32.82 12.89 11.69
CA ASP A 17 -32.23 12.15 12.81
C ASP A 17 -31.13 11.20 12.34
N VAL A 18 -30.31 10.70 13.27
CA VAL A 18 -29.27 9.73 13.02
C VAL A 18 -29.24 8.67 14.12
N GLU A 19 -29.72 7.48 13.79
CA GLU A 19 -29.63 6.32 14.65
C GLU A 19 -28.29 5.60 14.46
N GLY A 20 -27.71 5.07 15.53
CA GLY A 20 -26.46 4.30 15.48
C GLY A 20 -25.17 5.12 15.34
N LEU A 21 -25.23 6.45 15.18
CA LEU A 21 -24.03 7.29 15.18
C LEU A 21 -23.27 7.22 16.52
N PHE A 22 -24.02 7.18 17.62
CA PHE A 22 -23.50 7.06 18.98
C PHE A 22 -23.51 5.62 19.51
N ALA A 23 -23.58 4.62 18.63
CA ALA A 23 -23.45 3.22 19.04
C ALA A 23 -22.00 2.92 19.43
N SER A 24 -21.83 2.17 20.54
CA SER A 24 -20.53 1.59 20.88
C SER A 24 -20.19 0.54 19.84
N ARG A 25 -19.28 0.88 18.92
CA ARG A 25 -18.71 -0.11 18.01
C ARG A 25 -17.75 -0.98 18.82
N CYS A 26 -17.92 -2.29 18.80
CA CYS A 26 -16.89 -3.19 19.32
C CYS A 26 -15.64 -2.97 18.47
N GLY A 27 -14.64 -2.29 19.05
CA GLY A 27 -13.32 -2.19 18.43
C GLY A 27 -12.74 -3.58 18.23
N ARG A 28 -11.92 -3.74 17.20
CA ARG A 28 -11.14 -4.97 17.00
C ARG A 28 -10.39 -5.29 18.30
N ALA A 29 -10.45 -6.55 18.74
CA ALA A 29 -9.67 -6.98 19.90
C ALA A 29 -8.17 -6.76 19.60
N PRO A 30 -7.41 -6.14 20.53
CA PRO A 30 -5.97 -5.96 20.38
C PRO A 30 -5.29 -7.31 20.09
N VAL A 31 -4.39 -7.34 19.12
CA VAL A 31 -3.59 -8.54 18.84
C VAL A 31 -2.16 -8.27 19.30
N PRO A 32 -1.68 -8.92 20.37
CA PRO A 32 -0.35 -8.67 20.90
C PRO A 32 0.74 -8.91 19.86
N MET A 33 1.74 -8.03 19.84
CA MET A 33 2.94 -8.17 19.02
C MET A 33 4.16 -8.37 19.89
N HIS A 34 4.96 -9.38 19.56
CA HIS A 34 6.20 -9.69 20.25
C HIS A 34 7.40 -9.25 19.43
N LEU A 35 8.10 -8.22 19.90
CA LEU A 35 9.40 -7.83 19.41
C LEU A 35 10.46 -8.64 20.18
N VAL A 36 11.31 -9.37 19.46
CA VAL A 36 12.27 -10.31 20.07
C VAL A 36 13.68 -9.78 19.84
N GLY A 37 14.49 -9.76 20.89
CA GLY A 37 15.90 -9.38 20.78
C GLY A 37 16.15 -7.90 20.47
N CYS A 38 15.35 -6.98 21.00
CA CYS A 38 15.52 -5.54 20.82
C CYS A 38 16.72 -5.02 21.60
N GLU A 39 17.65 -4.34 20.94
CA GLU A 39 18.67 -3.53 21.62
C GLU A 39 18.07 -2.15 21.97
N PRO A 40 17.89 -1.81 23.26
CA PRO A 40 17.21 -0.57 23.60
C PRO A 40 18.17 0.62 23.59
N ALA A 41 17.92 1.57 22.69
CA ALA A 41 18.48 2.91 22.77
C ALA A 41 17.83 3.73 23.90
N GLU A 42 18.43 4.86 24.26
CA GLU A 42 18.01 5.69 25.40
C GLU A 42 16.52 6.12 25.38
N PRO A 43 15.92 6.48 24.23
CA PRO A 43 14.49 6.79 24.17
C PRO A 43 13.62 5.59 24.60
N LEU A 44 13.96 4.39 24.13
CA LEU A 44 13.22 3.17 24.50
C LEU A 44 13.44 2.81 25.97
N ARG A 45 14.65 3.00 26.52
CA ARG A 45 14.92 2.83 27.96
C ARG A 45 14.08 3.78 28.81
N THR A 46 13.91 5.02 28.36
CA THR A 46 13.05 6.02 29.02
C THR A 46 11.58 5.60 29.00
N VAL A 47 11.08 5.10 27.87
CA VAL A 47 9.70 4.58 27.76
C VAL A 47 9.50 3.38 28.69
N LEU A 48 10.44 2.44 28.71
CA LEU A 48 10.37 1.22 29.53
C LEU A 48 10.38 1.52 31.04
N SER A 49 11.08 2.57 31.48
CA SER A 49 11.09 3.01 32.88
C SER A 49 9.85 3.82 33.30
N ARG A 50 9.11 4.40 32.34
CA ARG A 50 7.95 5.26 32.59
C ARG A 50 6.72 4.84 31.77
N ARG A 51 6.44 3.53 31.73
CA ARG A 51 5.48 2.89 30.79
C ARG A 51 4.17 3.66 30.60
N ARG A 52 3.44 3.94 31.68
CA ARG A 52 2.11 4.59 31.65
C ARG A 52 2.08 6.00 31.07
N LYS A 53 3.23 6.67 30.95
CA LYS A 53 3.30 8.03 30.41
C LYS A 53 3.06 8.05 28.89
N TRP A 54 3.41 6.98 28.19
CA TRP A 54 3.47 6.92 26.72
C TRP A 54 2.32 6.10 26.10
N ASP A 55 1.28 5.77 26.88
CA ASP A 55 0.16 4.90 26.49
C ASP A 55 -0.69 5.42 25.31
N ARG A 56 -0.42 6.64 24.81
CA ARG A 56 -1.10 7.26 23.65
C ARG A 56 -0.15 7.64 22.51
N ASP A 57 1.13 7.31 22.65
CA ASP A 57 2.11 7.56 21.61
C ASP A 57 2.14 6.39 20.63
N TRP A 58 2.62 6.67 19.41
CA TRP A 58 2.83 5.66 18.37
C TRP A 58 4.33 5.49 18.15
N VAL A 59 4.73 4.29 17.71
CA VAL A 59 6.09 4.00 17.28
C VAL A 59 6.06 3.43 15.87
N GLY A 60 7.03 3.86 15.05
CA GLY A 60 7.26 3.28 13.74
C GLY A 60 8.18 2.07 13.84
N LEU A 61 7.71 0.92 13.40
CA LEU A 61 8.50 -0.28 13.16
C LEU A 61 8.98 -0.27 11.71
N TRP A 62 10.29 -0.29 11.51
CA TRP A 62 10.89 -0.26 10.18
C TRP A 62 11.48 -1.64 9.88
N ALA A 63 10.86 -2.34 8.94
CA ALA A 63 11.40 -3.59 8.42
C ALA A 63 12.54 -3.26 7.46
N LEU A 64 13.69 -3.92 7.61
CA LEU A 64 14.87 -3.71 6.78
C LEU A 64 15.10 -4.92 5.86
N ASP A 65 15.63 -4.65 4.66
CA ASP A 65 16.15 -5.69 3.77
C ASP A 65 17.52 -6.22 4.24
N ARG A 66 18.06 -7.23 3.55
CA ARG A 66 19.37 -7.83 3.85
C ARG A 66 20.56 -6.86 3.76
N HIS A 67 20.37 -5.70 3.15
CA HIS A 67 21.37 -4.63 3.00
C HIS A 67 21.14 -3.48 3.98
N GLY A 68 20.15 -3.58 4.87
CA GLY A 68 19.81 -2.55 5.84
C GLY A 68 18.96 -1.39 5.29
N ARG A 69 18.42 -1.50 4.06
CA ARG A 69 17.50 -0.50 3.52
C ARG A 69 16.10 -0.71 4.07
N VAL A 70 15.35 0.37 4.24
CA VAL A 70 13.96 0.29 4.71
C VAL A 70 13.08 -0.36 3.63
N MET A 71 12.53 -1.52 3.95
CA MET A 71 11.62 -2.30 3.12
C MET A 71 10.16 -1.93 3.39
N HIS A 72 9.81 -1.70 4.65
CA HIS A 72 8.44 -1.36 5.05
C HIS A 72 8.39 -0.57 6.35
N ARG A 73 7.37 0.27 6.52
CA ARG A 73 7.12 1.05 7.74
C ARG A 73 5.73 0.74 8.28
N HIS A 74 5.68 0.28 9.52
CA HIS A 74 4.44 -0.10 10.20
C HIS A 74 4.31 0.68 11.50
N ASN A 75 3.25 1.48 11.64
CA ASN A 75 3.02 2.26 12.86
C ASN A 75 2.16 1.44 13.83
N VAL A 76 2.56 1.39 15.09
CA VAL A 76 1.84 0.69 16.15
C VAL A 76 1.71 1.57 17.39
N ASP A 77 0.67 1.34 18.17
CA ASP A 77 0.52 2.00 19.47
C ASP A 77 1.64 1.56 20.41
N LEU A 78 2.29 2.53 21.05
CA LEU A 78 3.39 2.30 21.99
C LEU A 78 2.85 1.92 23.39
N ARG A 79 2.05 0.85 23.43
CA ARG A 79 1.51 0.31 24.69
C ARG A 79 2.22 -0.99 25.06
N ILE A 80 3.19 -0.89 25.96
CA ILE A 80 4.03 -2.02 26.36
C ILE A 80 3.35 -2.80 27.49
N GLU A 81 2.90 -4.03 27.19
CA GLU A 81 2.36 -4.96 28.17
C GLU A 81 3.48 -5.58 29.02
N LYS A 82 4.54 -6.07 28.37
CA LYS A 82 5.64 -6.78 29.03
C LYS A 82 6.98 -6.43 28.40
N SER A 83 8.03 -6.43 29.22
CA SER A 83 9.41 -6.51 28.72
C SER A 83 10.22 -7.45 29.60
N ARG A 84 11.16 -8.18 28.99
CA ARG A 84 12.05 -9.12 29.69
C ARG A 84 13.40 -9.20 28.97
N PRO A 85 14.49 -9.63 29.65
CA PRO A 85 15.72 -10.00 28.98
C PRO A 85 15.46 -11.04 27.88
N SER A 86 16.12 -10.88 26.73
CA SER A 86 16.02 -11.82 25.61
C SER A 86 16.99 -12.98 25.81
N VAL A 87 16.64 -14.15 25.26
CA VAL A 87 17.54 -15.31 25.21
C VAL A 87 18.64 -15.16 24.15
N LEU A 88 18.52 -14.17 23.27
CA LEU A 88 19.43 -13.95 22.13
C LEU A 88 20.69 -13.16 22.50
N GLY A 89 20.76 -12.56 23.69
CA GLY A 89 21.91 -11.76 24.12
C GLY A 89 21.69 -11.06 25.45
N THR A 90 22.79 -10.71 26.12
CA THR A 90 22.77 -10.13 27.48
C THR A 90 22.17 -8.73 27.55
N ASP A 91 22.29 -7.95 26.49
CA ASP A 91 21.84 -6.55 26.43
C ASP A 91 20.55 -6.36 25.61
N LEU A 92 19.92 -7.47 25.21
CA LEU A 92 18.71 -7.48 24.39
C LEU A 92 17.45 -7.71 25.22
N LEU A 93 16.34 -7.14 24.79
CA LEU A 93 15.04 -7.25 25.42
C LEU A 93 14.01 -7.85 24.47
N ASP A 94 13.15 -8.73 24.98
CA ASP A 94 11.88 -9.04 24.34
C ASP A 94 10.81 -8.09 24.86
N ILE A 95 10.02 -7.50 23.97
CA ILE A 95 8.98 -6.52 24.27
C ILE A 95 7.65 -7.01 23.70
N THR A 96 6.61 -7.03 24.52
CA THR A 96 5.24 -7.28 24.09
C THR A 96 4.47 -5.97 24.02
N LEU A 97 3.99 -5.62 22.84
CA LEU A 97 3.02 -4.55 22.63
C LEU A 97 1.61 -5.11 22.76
N THR A 98 0.70 -4.35 23.37
CA THR A 98 -0.70 -4.75 23.57
C THR A 98 -1.45 -4.93 22.25
N ASP A 99 -1.14 -4.11 21.25
CA ASP A 99 -1.67 -4.25 19.89
C ASP A 99 -0.55 -4.07 18.86
N GLY A 100 -0.47 -5.01 17.92
CA GLY A 100 0.43 -4.99 16.78
C GLY A 100 -0.08 -4.16 15.60
N GLY A 101 -1.23 -3.50 15.75
CA GLY A 101 -1.90 -2.83 14.64
C GLY A 101 -2.60 -3.83 13.75
N ASP A 102 -2.81 -3.45 12.48
CA ASP A 102 -3.66 -4.21 11.57
C ASP A 102 -3.10 -5.60 11.26
N GLN A 103 -4.02 -6.57 11.20
CA GLN A 103 -3.71 -7.95 10.81
C GLN A 103 -3.22 -7.98 9.37
N ARG A 104 -1.94 -8.33 9.16
CA ARG A 104 -1.44 -8.64 7.82
C ARG A 104 -1.82 -10.07 7.42
N PRO A 105 -2.18 -10.30 6.15
CA PRO A 105 -2.53 -11.63 5.69
C PRO A 105 -1.30 -12.54 5.72
N LEU A 106 -1.47 -13.84 6.01
CA LEU A 106 -0.36 -14.81 6.08
C LEU A 106 0.45 -14.91 4.77
N VAL A 107 -0.19 -14.60 3.63
CA VAL A 107 0.45 -14.54 2.30
C VAL A 107 1.57 -13.48 2.24
N ALA A 108 1.62 -12.53 3.17
CA ALA A 108 2.66 -11.53 3.23
C ALA A 108 4.06 -12.11 3.47
N ARG A 109 4.17 -13.25 4.17
CA ARG A 109 5.49 -13.82 4.52
C ARG A 109 6.38 -14.12 3.30
N PRO A 110 5.97 -14.95 2.32
CA PRO A 110 6.82 -15.22 1.14
C PRO A 110 7.10 -13.98 0.30
N ILE A 111 6.18 -13.01 0.30
CA ILE A 111 6.37 -11.72 -0.37
C ILE A 111 7.49 -10.95 0.35
N TRP A 112 7.41 -10.78 1.67
CA TRP A 112 8.42 -10.09 2.46
C TRP A 112 9.78 -10.77 2.37
N GLU A 113 9.85 -12.10 2.32
CA GLU A 113 11.10 -12.84 2.10
C GLU A 113 11.72 -12.51 0.73
N THR A 114 10.90 -12.29 -0.29
CA THR A 114 11.37 -11.84 -1.61
C THR A 114 11.99 -10.45 -1.50
N TRP A 115 11.28 -9.50 -0.90
CA TRP A 115 11.74 -8.12 -0.73
C TRP A 115 12.93 -8.00 0.23
N TYR A 116 13.01 -8.86 1.24
CA TYR A 116 14.15 -8.94 2.15
C TYR A 116 15.45 -9.29 1.41
N ARG A 117 15.38 -10.12 0.36
CA ARG A 117 16.54 -10.44 -0.48
C ARG A 117 16.97 -9.25 -1.34
N GLY A 118 16.13 -8.23 -1.48
CA GLY A 118 16.31 -7.02 -2.27
C GLY A 118 15.05 -6.68 -3.06
N ALA A 119 14.96 -5.44 -3.54
CA ALA A 119 13.84 -5.00 -4.36
C ALA A 119 13.66 -5.91 -5.60
N PRO A 120 12.42 -6.31 -5.94
CA PRO A 120 12.13 -7.13 -7.12
C PRO A 120 12.69 -6.52 -8.39
N SER A 121 13.41 -7.33 -9.19
CA SER A 121 14.00 -6.88 -10.46
C SER A 121 13.51 -7.67 -11.69
N VAL A 122 12.66 -8.67 -11.46
CA VAL A 122 12.11 -9.56 -12.50
C VAL A 122 10.62 -9.28 -12.63
N ARG A 123 10.15 -9.20 -13.88
CA ARG A 123 8.76 -8.95 -14.20
C ARG A 123 7.82 -10.05 -13.69
N ASN A 124 6.57 -9.67 -13.40
CA ASN A 124 5.46 -10.56 -13.05
C ASN A 124 5.68 -11.45 -11.80
N GLN A 125 6.62 -11.12 -10.90
CA GLN A 125 6.79 -11.88 -9.66
C GLN A 125 5.58 -11.79 -8.71
N TRP A 126 4.76 -10.73 -8.86
CA TRP A 126 3.50 -10.54 -8.14
C TRP A 126 2.36 -11.41 -8.70
N ALA A 127 2.44 -11.86 -9.95
CA ALA A 127 1.33 -12.49 -10.66
C ALA A 127 0.78 -13.79 -10.02
N PRO A 128 1.62 -14.70 -9.48
CA PRO A 128 1.14 -15.93 -8.87
C PRO A 128 0.33 -15.75 -7.59
N TYR A 129 0.39 -14.57 -6.96
CA TYR A 129 -0.33 -14.32 -5.71
C TYR A 129 -1.81 -14.03 -5.95
N THR A 130 -2.64 -14.27 -4.92
CA THR A 130 -4.05 -13.86 -4.90
C THR A 130 -4.18 -12.34 -4.78
N THR A 131 -5.40 -11.80 -4.90
CA THR A 131 -5.72 -10.39 -4.69
C THR A 131 -5.10 -9.82 -3.40
N ALA A 132 -5.21 -10.54 -2.29
CA ALA A 132 -4.64 -10.12 -1.00
C ALA A 132 -3.09 -10.06 -1.04
N GLY A 133 -2.44 -10.99 -1.74
CA GLY A 133 -0.98 -10.97 -1.89
C GLY A 133 -0.49 -9.90 -2.86
N ARG A 134 -1.24 -9.63 -3.94
CA ARG A 134 -0.95 -8.52 -4.87
C ARG A 134 -1.10 -7.17 -4.18
N ASN A 135 -2.11 -7.02 -3.32
CA ASN A 135 -2.23 -5.85 -2.44
C ASN A 135 -1.02 -5.70 -1.53
N GLU A 136 -0.59 -6.77 -0.86
CA GLU A 136 0.61 -6.73 -0.02
C GLU A 136 1.88 -6.38 -0.83
N TRP A 137 1.97 -6.84 -2.08
CA TRP A 137 3.05 -6.46 -2.98
C TRP A 137 3.07 -4.95 -3.25
N LEU A 138 1.91 -4.34 -3.50
CA LEU A 138 1.78 -2.88 -3.68
C LEU A 138 2.09 -2.09 -2.41
N GLU A 139 1.74 -2.61 -1.23
CA GLU A 139 2.11 -1.97 0.04
C GLU A 139 3.63 -1.86 0.21
N LEU A 140 4.37 -2.85 -0.27
CA LEU A 140 5.83 -2.82 -0.20
C LEU A 140 6.44 -1.84 -1.22
N THR A 141 5.86 -1.70 -2.41
CA THR A 141 6.34 -0.70 -3.39
C THR A 141 6.15 0.73 -2.86
N ALA A 142 5.07 0.99 -2.12
CA ALA A 142 4.74 2.31 -1.58
C ALA A 142 5.75 2.86 -0.55
N THR A 143 6.60 2.01 0.04
CA THR A 143 7.58 2.43 1.06
C THR A 143 8.59 3.46 0.53
N GLY A 144 8.85 3.46 -0.80
CA GLY A 144 9.76 4.39 -1.47
C GLY A 144 9.13 5.70 -1.97
N VAL A 145 7.84 5.94 -1.75
CA VAL A 145 7.11 7.11 -2.28
C VAL A 145 7.69 8.45 -1.84
N GLY A 146 8.36 8.50 -0.69
CA GLY A 146 9.01 9.73 -0.19
C GLY A 146 10.27 10.13 -0.96
N GLU A 147 10.86 9.22 -1.74
CA GLU A 147 12.04 9.48 -2.55
C GLU A 147 11.59 9.89 -3.96
N ARG A 148 11.33 11.20 -4.15
CA ARG A 148 10.94 11.75 -5.46
C ARG A 148 11.91 11.29 -6.54
N ARG A 149 11.35 10.78 -7.63
CA ARG A 149 12.13 10.33 -8.78
C ARG A 149 11.99 11.36 -9.90
N PRO A 150 13.11 11.84 -10.47
CA PRO A 150 13.03 12.72 -11.64
C PRO A 150 12.24 12.04 -12.74
N ASP A 151 11.25 12.74 -13.28
CA ASP A 151 10.42 12.20 -14.33
C ASP A 151 11.19 12.05 -15.64
N ARG A 152 10.88 10.97 -16.34
CA ARG A 152 11.25 10.76 -17.73
C ARG A 152 9.99 10.79 -18.56
N SER A 153 10.04 11.51 -19.68
CA SER A 153 8.93 11.63 -20.62
C SER A 153 9.28 10.98 -21.94
N GLY A 154 8.25 10.59 -22.70
CA GLY A 154 8.34 9.87 -23.95
C GLY A 154 8.60 8.38 -23.77
N GLY A 155 8.73 7.68 -24.90
CA GLY A 155 9.02 6.26 -24.93
C GLY A 155 7.78 5.38 -25.07
N VAL A 156 8.03 4.09 -25.27
CA VAL A 156 7.01 3.05 -25.44
C VAL A 156 7.11 2.07 -24.28
N HIS A 157 6.07 2.05 -23.46
CA HIS A 157 5.92 1.17 -22.30
C HIS A 157 5.02 0.00 -22.67
N ARG A 158 5.41 -1.20 -22.23
CA ARG A 158 4.67 -2.44 -22.53
C ARG A 158 4.15 -3.06 -21.24
N LEU A 159 2.83 -3.15 -21.16
CA LEU A 159 2.09 -3.78 -20.08
C LEU A 159 1.69 -5.20 -20.50
N ASP A 160 2.00 -6.16 -19.63
CA ASP A 160 1.62 -7.56 -19.78
C ASP A 160 0.27 -7.81 -19.09
N GLY A 161 -0.82 -7.80 -19.86
CA GLY A 161 -2.18 -7.87 -19.34
C GLY A 161 -2.63 -9.26 -18.90
N ARG A 162 -1.84 -10.31 -19.15
CA ARG A 162 -2.20 -11.73 -18.86
C ARG A 162 -2.57 -11.98 -17.40
N PHE A 163 -2.06 -11.16 -16.49
CA PHE A 163 -2.24 -11.30 -15.06
C PHE A 163 -3.12 -10.22 -14.43
N VAL A 164 -3.70 -9.34 -15.25
CA VAL A 164 -4.59 -8.26 -14.79
C VAL A 164 -6.00 -8.81 -14.62
N THR A 165 -6.20 -9.57 -13.56
CA THR A 165 -7.47 -10.26 -13.25
C THR A 165 -8.22 -9.65 -12.08
N ASP A 166 -7.66 -8.63 -11.43
CA ASP A 166 -8.21 -7.87 -10.31
C ASP A 166 -7.54 -6.49 -10.23
N GLU A 167 -8.12 -5.58 -9.45
CA GLU A 167 -7.60 -4.22 -9.27
C GLU A 167 -6.12 -4.19 -8.81
N PRO A 168 -5.69 -4.98 -7.81
CA PRO A 168 -4.29 -4.96 -7.40
C PRO A 168 -3.34 -5.48 -8.48
N GLY A 169 -3.77 -6.48 -9.27
CA GLY A 169 -3.03 -6.96 -10.43
C GLY A 169 -2.87 -5.89 -11.51
N LEU A 170 -3.89 -5.06 -11.74
CA LEU A 170 -3.80 -3.91 -12.65
C LEU A 170 -2.72 -2.93 -12.20
N HIS A 171 -2.75 -2.51 -10.94
CA HIS A 171 -1.77 -1.55 -10.42
C HIS A 171 -0.36 -2.12 -10.39
N CYS A 172 -0.19 -3.41 -10.10
CA CYS A 172 1.10 -4.08 -10.21
C CYS A 172 1.63 -4.05 -11.65
N ALA A 173 0.80 -4.39 -12.64
CA ALA A 173 1.18 -4.39 -14.04
C ALA A 173 1.50 -2.98 -14.56
N MET A 174 0.71 -1.98 -14.16
CA MET A 174 0.92 -0.56 -14.51
C MET A 174 2.26 -0.05 -13.97
N ALA A 175 2.51 -0.23 -12.67
CA ALA A 175 3.77 0.19 -12.06
C ALA A 175 4.96 -0.51 -12.72
N GLU A 176 4.87 -1.82 -12.97
CA GLU A 176 5.95 -2.56 -13.61
C GLU A 176 6.21 -2.12 -15.07
N ALA A 177 5.18 -1.78 -15.83
CA ALA A 177 5.31 -1.31 -17.20
C ALA A 177 5.96 0.09 -17.28
N LEU A 178 5.64 0.96 -16.33
CA LEU A 178 5.99 2.37 -16.34
C LEU A 178 7.33 2.65 -15.64
N VAL A 179 7.51 2.12 -14.43
CA VAL A 179 8.69 2.39 -13.58
C VAL A 179 9.58 1.17 -13.36
N GLY A 180 9.13 -0.02 -13.77
CA GLY A 180 9.88 -1.28 -13.67
C GLY A 180 9.49 -2.14 -12.46
N PRO A 181 9.98 -3.39 -12.40
CA PRO A 181 9.72 -4.31 -11.29
C PRO A 181 10.06 -3.69 -9.93
N GLY A 182 9.21 -3.94 -8.93
CA GLY A 182 9.36 -3.38 -7.57
C GLY A 182 9.16 -1.86 -7.48
N GLY A 183 8.83 -1.18 -8.57
CA GLY A 183 8.52 0.24 -8.57
C GLY A 183 7.10 0.52 -8.09
N TYR A 184 6.90 1.73 -7.59
CA TYR A 184 5.59 2.25 -7.21
C TYR A 184 5.07 3.20 -8.28
N PHE A 185 3.81 3.02 -8.66
CA PHE A 185 3.09 3.96 -9.51
C PHE A 185 1.59 3.89 -9.19
N GLY A 186 1.24 4.11 -7.92
CA GLY A 186 -0.14 4.01 -7.44
C GLY A 186 -0.55 2.58 -7.08
N ARG A 187 -1.32 2.46 -6.00
CA ARG A 187 -1.87 1.17 -5.51
C ARG A 187 -3.39 1.05 -5.69
N GLU A 188 -4.02 2.18 -6.00
CA GLU A 188 -5.45 2.35 -6.27
C GLU A 188 -5.61 3.57 -7.18
N TRP A 189 -6.82 3.81 -7.65
CA TRP A 189 -7.13 4.82 -8.67
C TRP A 189 -6.63 6.24 -8.33
N ASN A 190 -6.84 6.75 -7.12
CA ASN A 190 -6.41 8.10 -6.74
C ASN A 190 -4.89 8.21 -6.69
N ALA A 191 -4.23 7.22 -6.08
CA ALA A 191 -2.78 7.15 -6.01
C ALA A 191 -2.16 7.06 -7.41
N PHE A 192 -2.76 6.30 -8.33
CA PHE A 192 -2.34 6.23 -9.74
C PHE A 192 -2.53 7.57 -10.45
N ARG A 193 -3.70 8.22 -10.27
CA ARG A 193 -3.97 9.57 -10.78
C ARG A 193 -2.95 10.59 -10.28
N ASP A 194 -2.57 10.51 -9.01
CA ASP A 194 -1.60 11.39 -8.40
C ASP A 194 -0.19 11.12 -8.98
N CYS A 195 0.16 9.85 -9.21
CA CYS A 195 1.43 9.48 -9.85
C CYS A 195 1.56 10.00 -11.28
N LEU A 196 0.48 10.02 -12.04
CA LEU A 196 0.42 10.63 -13.38
C LEU A 196 0.61 12.16 -13.36
N GLY A 197 0.60 12.79 -12.18
CA GLY A 197 0.93 14.20 -11.97
C GLY A 197 2.43 14.51 -12.03
N GLY A 198 3.31 13.50 -12.00
CA GLY A 198 4.76 13.65 -12.00
C GLY A 198 5.41 13.57 -10.62
N ASP A 199 6.75 13.56 -10.59
CA ASP A 199 7.67 13.25 -9.49
C ASP A 199 7.77 11.76 -9.09
N PHE A 200 7.19 10.87 -9.88
CA PHE A 200 7.15 9.42 -9.63
C PHE A 200 7.99 8.61 -10.64
N GLY A 201 8.75 9.28 -11.51
CA GLY A 201 9.74 8.67 -12.40
C GLY A 201 9.27 8.49 -13.85
N ILE A 202 8.01 8.83 -14.14
CA ILE A 202 7.47 8.93 -15.49
C ILE A 202 6.43 10.04 -15.57
N ALA A 203 6.45 10.78 -16.67
CA ALA A 203 5.45 11.81 -16.96
C ALA A 203 5.06 11.78 -18.43
N ALA A 204 3.78 12.03 -18.70
CA ALA A 204 3.28 12.17 -20.06
C ALA A 204 3.98 13.34 -20.81
N PRO A 205 4.06 13.30 -22.14
CA PRO A 205 3.51 12.26 -23.03
C PRO A 205 4.33 10.95 -23.04
N PHE A 206 3.66 9.81 -23.22
CA PHE A 206 4.29 8.51 -23.50
C PHE A 206 3.27 7.59 -24.20
N THR A 207 3.74 6.49 -24.81
CA THR A 207 2.88 5.45 -25.38
C THR A 207 2.85 4.22 -24.46
N LEU A 208 1.65 3.74 -24.12
CA LEU A 208 1.43 2.49 -23.41
C LEU A 208 0.81 1.46 -24.36
N ILE A 209 1.57 0.42 -24.68
CA ILE A 209 1.06 -0.77 -25.38
C ILE A 209 0.59 -1.75 -24.31
N TRP A 210 -0.70 -2.04 -24.28
CA TRP A 210 -1.32 -2.95 -23.33
C TRP A 210 -1.68 -4.26 -24.04
N HIS A 211 -0.86 -5.29 -23.83
CA HIS A 211 -1.10 -6.63 -24.37
C HIS A 211 -2.13 -7.38 -23.54
N ASP A 212 -2.98 -8.19 -24.19
CA ASP A 212 -4.01 -9.00 -23.52
C ASP A 212 -4.99 -8.16 -22.67
N SER A 213 -5.27 -6.93 -23.13
CA SER A 213 -6.14 -5.96 -22.48
C SER A 213 -7.57 -6.46 -22.28
N HIS A 214 -8.02 -7.40 -23.12
CA HIS A 214 -9.33 -8.04 -23.01
C HIS A 214 -9.53 -8.77 -21.68
N ILE A 215 -8.47 -9.27 -21.04
CA ILE A 215 -8.55 -9.96 -19.73
C ILE A 215 -8.98 -8.97 -18.65
N ALA A 216 -8.35 -7.80 -18.60
CA ALA A 216 -8.72 -6.74 -17.68
C ALA A 216 -10.16 -6.26 -17.96
N ARG A 217 -10.49 -6.03 -19.24
CA ARG A 217 -11.84 -5.62 -19.63
C ARG A 217 -12.91 -6.62 -19.15
N GLN A 218 -12.65 -7.91 -19.25
CA GLN A 218 -13.56 -8.95 -18.76
C GLN A 218 -13.61 -8.97 -17.22
N ALA A 219 -12.47 -8.84 -16.55
CA ALA A 219 -12.40 -8.87 -15.09
C ALA A 219 -13.17 -7.71 -14.43
N PHE A 220 -13.23 -6.55 -15.07
CA PHE A 220 -13.91 -5.34 -14.57
C PHE A 220 -15.29 -5.09 -15.20
N ALA A 221 -15.84 -6.04 -15.96
CA ALA A 221 -17.09 -5.82 -16.71
C ALA A 221 -18.30 -5.48 -15.83
N ASP A 222 -18.30 -5.96 -14.59
CA ASP A 222 -19.37 -5.73 -13.61
C ASP A 222 -19.02 -4.58 -12.61
N ASP A 223 -17.82 -4.01 -12.69
CA ASP A 223 -17.32 -2.98 -11.79
C ASP A 223 -17.52 -1.58 -12.38
N MET A 224 -18.78 -1.14 -12.32
CA MET A 224 -19.24 0.12 -12.90
C MET A 224 -19.19 1.26 -11.89
N SER A 225 -18.59 2.38 -12.28
CA SER A 225 -18.62 3.60 -11.50
C SER A 225 -19.94 4.37 -11.67
N GLY A 226 -20.15 5.39 -10.83
CA GLY A 226 -21.31 6.28 -10.92
C GLY A 226 -21.41 7.07 -12.22
N GLU A 227 -20.33 7.14 -13.00
CA GLU A 227 -20.29 7.78 -14.32
C GLU A 227 -20.62 6.82 -15.47
N GLY A 228 -20.92 5.55 -15.16
CA GLY A 228 -21.26 4.54 -16.15
C GLY A 228 -20.06 4.00 -16.93
N LEU A 229 -18.86 4.10 -16.37
CA LEU A 229 -17.63 3.50 -16.90
C LEU A 229 -17.21 2.31 -16.02
N THR A 230 -16.67 1.26 -16.65
CA THR A 230 -15.95 0.21 -15.94
C THR A 230 -14.63 0.74 -15.39
N TYR A 231 -14.08 0.12 -14.34
CA TYR A 231 -12.75 0.48 -13.83
C TYR A 231 -11.66 0.45 -14.91
N PHE A 232 -11.74 -0.49 -15.86
CA PHE A 232 -10.85 -0.55 -17.01
C PHE A 232 -10.94 0.72 -17.88
N GLU A 233 -12.15 1.16 -18.21
CA GLU A 233 -12.38 2.35 -19.02
C GLU A 233 -11.94 3.62 -18.29
N GLU A 234 -12.16 3.72 -16.99
CA GLU A 234 -11.71 4.85 -16.18
C GLU A 234 -10.18 5.01 -16.21
N ILE A 235 -9.45 3.89 -16.14
CA ILE A 235 -7.98 3.88 -16.18
C ILE A 235 -7.46 4.29 -17.55
N VAL A 236 -8.04 3.76 -18.64
CA VAL A 236 -7.68 4.14 -20.01
C VAL A 236 -7.96 5.64 -20.23
N GLN A 237 -9.17 6.09 -19.87
CA GLN A 237 -9.57 7.49 -20.03
C GLN A 237 -8.69 8.43 -19.17
N LEU A 238 -8.30 8.02 -17.97
CA LEU A 238 -7.37 8.77 -17.14
C LEU A 238 -6.00 8.92 -17.78
N LEU A 239 -5.43 7.83 -18.32
CA LEU A 239 -4.16 7.86 -19.06
C LEU A 239 -4.22 8.83 -20.24
N GLU A 240 -5.26 8.73 -21.06
CA GLU A 240 -5.45 9.59 -22.24
C GLU A 240 -5.63 11.07 -21.86
N ARG A 241 -6.45 11.36 -20.84
CA ARG A 241 -6.62 12.73 -20.32
C ARG A 241 -5.32 13.33 -19.79
N ARG A 242 -4.41 12.48 -19.30
CA ARG A 242 -3.09 12.89 -18.82
C ARG A 242 -2.05 12.99 -19.94
N GLY A 243 -2.42 12.69 -21.19
CA GLY A 243 -1.56 12.87 -22.36
C GLY A 243 -0.78 11.61 -22.76
N ALA A 244 -1.12 10.43 -22.23
CA ALA A 244 -0.59 9.17 -22.72
C ALA A 244 -1.39 8.68 -23.95
N THR A 245 -0.71 8.04 -24.91
CA THR A 245 -1.35 7.29 -25.98
C THR A 245 -1.47 5.83 -25.55
N VAL A 246 -2.68 5.26 -25.54
CA VAL A 246 -2.92 3.88 -25.13
C VAL A 246 -3.27 3.02 -26.34
N GLU A 247 -2.49 1.96 -26.58
CA GLU A 247 -2.72 0.98 -27.64
C GLU A 247 -3.16 -0.35 -27.00
N LEU A 248 -4.41 -0.73 -27.21
CA LEU A 248 -5.01 -1.93 -26.62
C LEU A 248 -4.91 -3.10 -27.60
N HIS A 249 -4.30 -4.21 -27.15
CA HIS A 249 -4.17 -5.47 -27.89
C HIS A 249 -4.82 -6.63 -27.14
#